data_AF-X1DBG4-F1
#
_entry.id   AF-X1DBG4-F1
#
_cell.length_a   1.000
_cell.length_b   1.000
_cell.length_c   1.000
_cell.angle_alpha   90.00
_cell.angle_beta   90.00
_cell.angle_gamma   90.00
#
_symmetry.space_group_name_H-M   'P 1'
#
loop_
_entity.id
_entity.type
_entity.pdbx_description
1 polymer ?
#
loop_
_entity_poly.entity_id
_entity_poly.type
_entity_poly.pdbx_seq_one_letter_code
_entity_poly.pdbx_strand_id
1 'polypeptide(L)'
;MKRKIENEKIIGSKKISDLFGLGSKFYSEAAKFLKRQELLKKIEFQKKYRRWESVFKNIYGKDIDTSLFLKHSYFATILKTLVIVKARDLEENILFEKEDFPEFEYFFCLDFEEDEIDEITILLKNSPILCLVITRKN
;
A
#
# COMPACT_ATOMS: atom_id res chain seq x y z
N MET A 1 -27.20 19.80 27.65
CA MET A 1 -26.68 20.01 26.29
C MET A 1 -26.00 18.71 25.84
N LYS A 2 -26.67 17.87 25.05
CA LYS A 2 -26.12 16.58 24.57
C LYS A 2 -25.19 16.87 23.39
N ARG A 3 -23.89 16.59 23.52
CA ARG A 3 -22.93 16.65 22.41
C ARG A 3 -23.39 15.64 21.35
N LYS A 4 -23.67 16.10 20.13
CA LYS A 4 -23.79 15.22 18.96
C LYS A 4 -22.43 14.57 18.78
N ILE A 5 -22.36 13.27 19.02
CA ILE A 5 -21.24 12.43 18.56
C ILE A 5 -21.44 12.39 17.05
N GLU A 6 -20.61 13.11 16.30
CA GLU A 6 -20.54 12.94 14.85
C GLU A 6 -20.19 11.47 14.59
N ASN A 7 -21.08 10.78 13.86
CA ASN A 7 -20.84 9.40 13.48
C ASN A 7 -19.53 9.33 12.69
N GLU A 8 -18.50 8.84 13.34
CA GLU A 8 -17.30 8.32 12.72
C GLU A 8 -17.72 7.43 11.54
N LYS A 9 -17.47 7.91 10.32
CA LYS A 9 -17.95 7.37 9.05
C LYS A 9 -17.25 6.03 8.71
N ILE A 10 -17.50 4.96 9.47
CA ILE A 10 -16.78 3.67 9.39
C ILE A 10 -16.67 3.20 7.94
N ILE A 11 -15.45 3.04 7.45
CA ILE A 11 -15.20 2.49 6.13
C ILE A 11 -15.30 0.98 6.23
N GLY A 12 -16.34 0.42 5.62
CA GLY A 12 -16.44 -1.03 5.44
C GLY A 12 -15.49 -1.56 4.36
N SER A 13 -15.20 -2.85 4.44
CA SER A 13 -14.39 -3.60 3.46
C SER A 13 -14.85 -3.39 2.02
N LYS A 14 -16.17 -3.26 1.78
CA LYS A 14 -16.74 -2.96 0.47
C LYS A 14 -16.16 -1.67 -0.13
N LYS A 15 -16.12 -0.60 0.65
CA LYS A 15 -15.64 0.71 0.19
C LYS A 15 -14.13 0.71 -0.06
N ILE A 16 -13.35 -0.05 0.73
CA ILE A 16 -11.93 -0.30 0.44
C ILE A 16 -11.77 -1.05 -0.89
N SER A 17 -12.57 -2.11 -1.10
CA SER A 17 -12.54 -2.87 -2.35
C SER A 17 -12.95 -2.02 -3.56
N ASP A 18 -13.91 -1.12 -3.42
CA ASP A 18 -14.34 -0.24 -4.51
C ASP A 18 -13.23 0.75 -4.92
N LEU A 19 -12.42 1.20 -3.96
CA LEU A 19 -11.35 2.18 -4.21
C LEU A 19 -10.03 1.54 -4.62
N PHE A 20 -9.66 0.45 -3.98
CA PHE A 20 -8.33 -0.15 -4.06
C PHE A 20 -8.35 -1.62 -4.51
N GLY A 21 -9.52 -2.23 -4.69
CA GLY A 21 -9.62 -3.61 -5.17
C GLY A 21 -9.21 -3.74 -6.63
N LEU A 22 -9.08 -4.99 -7.10
CA LEU A 22 -8.64 -5.32 -8.46
C LEU A 22 -9.55 -4.76 -9.57
N GLY A 23 -10.81 -4.46 -9.26
CA GLY A 23 -11.77 -3.85 -10.19
C GLY A 23 -11.72 -2.31 -10.22
N SER A 24 -10.91 -1.68 -9.37
CA SER A 24 -10.88 -0.23 -9.25
C SER A 24 -10.09 0.44 -10.37
N LYS A 25 -10.42 1.71 -10.64
CA LYS A 25 -9.63 2.55 -11.54
C LYS A 25 -8.20 2.73 -11.02
N PHE A 26 -8.05 2.88 -9.70
CA PHE A 26 -6.75 3.01 -9.04
C PHE A 26 -5.86 1.81 -9.30
N TYR A 27 -6.37 0.58 -9.14
CA TYR A 27 -5.63 -0.64 -9.47
C TYR A 27 -5.20 -0.67 -10.93
N SER A 28 -6.10 -0.31 -11.87
CA SER A 28 -5.77 -0.30 -13.30
C SER A 28 -4.62 0.64 -13.63
N GLU A 29 -4.60 1.83 -13.02
CA GLU A 29 -3.53 2.82 -13.21
C GLU A 29 -2.23 2.39 -12.55
N ALA A 30 -2.29 1.91 -11.30
CA ALA A 30 -1.13 1.40 -10.57
C ALA A 30 -0.52 0.16 -11.24
N ALA A 31 -1.33 -0.78 -11.72
CA ALA A 31 -0.85 -1.96 -12.43
C ALA A 31 -0.14 -1.60 -13.75
N LYS A 32 -0.64 -0.60 -14.49
CA LYS A 32 0.05 -0.08 -15.68
C LYS A 32 1.38 0.57 -15.31
N PHE A 33 1.43 1.30 -14.20
CA PHE A 33 2.67 1.88 -13.69
C PHE A 33 3.68 0.80 -13.30
N LEU A 34 3.29 -0.18 -12.48
CA LEU A 34 4.15 -1.29 -12.06
C LEU A 34 4.71 -2.08 -13.24
N LYS A 35 3.90 -2.34 -14.28
CA LYS A 35 4.38 -2.98 -15.53
C LYS A 35 5.42 -2.13 -16.27
N ARG A 36 5.30 -0.81 -16.24
CA ARG A 36 6.33 0.08 -16.82
C ARG A 36 7.60 0.05 -15.98
N GLN A 37 7.47 0.05 -14.66
CA GLN A 37 8.60 -0.05 -13.73
C GLN A 37 9.32 -1.40 -13.83
N GLU A 38 8.61 -2.49 -14.06
CA GLU A 38 9.19 -3.81 -14.37
C GLU A 38 10.17 -3.73 -15.54
N LEU A 39 9.81 -3.02 -16.61
CA LEU A 39 10.66 -2.87 -17.80
C LEU A 39 11.90 -2.01 -17.51
N LEU A 40 11.73 -0.92 -16.75
CA LEU A 40 12.80 0.01 -16.41
C LEU A 40 13.79 -0.58 -15.40
N LYS A 41 13.29 -1.31 -14.40
CA LYS A 41 14.06 -1.89 -13.29
C LYS A 41 14.14 -3.42 -13.40
N LYS A 42 14.31 -3.95 -14.62
CA LYS A 42 14.20 -5.40 -14.92
C LYS A 42 15.04 -6.30 -14.01
N ILE A 43 16.28 -5.92 -13.71
CA ILE A 43 17.18 -6.73 -12.87
C ILE A 43 16.66 -6.81 -11.43
N GLU A 44 16.27 -5.67 -10.88
CA GLU A 44 15.71 -5.59 -9.52
C GLU A 44 14.39 -6.37 -9.44
N PHE A 45 13.51 -6.17 -10.42
CA PHE A 45 12.25 -6.89 -10.54
C PHE A 45 12.46 -8.40 -10.53
N GLN A 46 13.39 -8.92 -11.36
CA GLN A 46 13.69 -10.35 -11.41
C GLN A 46 14.25 -10.88 -10.08
N LYS A 47 15.10 -10.11 -9.40
CA LYS A 47 15.63 -10.47 -8.08
C LYS A 47 14.50 -10.59 -7.05
N LYS A 48 13.60 -9.59 -7.01
CA LYS A 48 12.43 -9.58 -6.13
C LYS A 48 11.46 -10.72 -6.46
N TYR A 49 11.14 -10.93 -7.74
CA TYR A 49 10.29 -12.03 -8.20
C TYR A 49 10.82 -13.40 -7.77
N ARG A 50 12.12 -13.68 -7.96
CA ARG A 50 12.72 -14.96 -7.53
C ARG A 50 12.65 -15.17 -6.02
N ARG A 51 12.89 -14.11 -5.23
CA ARG A 51 12.78 -14.17 -3.77
C ARG A 51 11.34 -14.36 -3.32
N TRP A 52 10.40 -13.70 -3.97
CA TRP A 52 8.97 -13.89 -3.73
C TRP A 52 8.55 -15.31 -4.09
N GLU A 53 8.89 -15.78 -5.29
CA GLU A 53 8.58 -17.12 -5.78
C GLU A 53 9.09 -18.19 -4.81
N SER A 54 10.33 -18.09 -4.30
CA SER A 54 10.89 -19.10 -3.39
C SER A 54 10.11 -19.24 -2.08
N VAL A 55 9.47 -18.17 -1.60
CA VAL A 55 8.64 -18.19 -0.39
C VAL A 55 7.21 -18.63 -0.71
N PHE A 56 6.61 -18.04 -1.74
CA PHE A 56 5.17 -18.14 -1.99
C PHE A 56 4.77 -19.37 -2.83
N LYS A 57 5.72 -20.04 -3.50
CA LYS A 57 5.47 -21.33 -4.18
C LYS A 57 4.99 -22.41 -3.22
N ASN A 58 5.41 -22.36 -1.96
CA ASN A 58 4.95 -23.32 -0.95
C ASN A 58 3.50 -23.05 -0.49
N ILE A 59 2.99 -21.84 -0.70
CA ILE A 59 1.65 -21.43 -0.29
C ILE A 59 0.66 -21.62 -1.44
N TYR A 60 1.02 -21.17 -2.64
CA TYR A 60 0.14 -21.18 -3.81
C TYR A 60 0.37 -22.37 -4.77
N GLY A 61 1.40 -23.19 -4.52
CA GLY A 61 1.74 -24.31 -5.38
C GLY A 61 2.47 -23.88 -6.65
N LYS A 62 2.27 -24.64 -7.73
CA LYS A 62 2.98 -24.43 -9.01
C LYS A 62 2.40 -23.29 -9.86
N ASP A 63 1.18 -22.85 -9.55
CA ASP A 63 0.44 -21.83 -10.32
C ASP A 63 0.77 -20.42 -9.82
N ILE A 64 2.07 -20.09 -9.82
CA ILE A 64 2.57 -18.75 -9.51
C ILE A 64 3.19 -18.15 -10.75
N ASP A 65 2.90 -16.88 -11.00
CA ASP A 65 3.41 -16.16 -12.16
C ASP A 65 3.67 -14.69 -11.83
N THR A 66 4.25 -13.99 -12.81
CA THR A 66 4.52 -12.55 -12.73
C THR A 66 3.24 -11.73 -12.48
N SER A 67 2.09 -12.20 -12.96
CA SER A 67 0.79 -11.51 -12.78
C SER A 67 0.37 -11.51 -11.32
N LEU A 68 0.49 -12.65 -10.64
CA LEU A 68 0.23 -12.78 -9.21
C LEU A 68 1.23 -11.97 -8.38
N PHE A 69 2.51 -12.01 -8.75
CA PHE A 69 3.54 -11.19 -8.10
C PHE A 69 3.25 -9.69 -8.20
N LEU A 70 2.83 -9.19 -9.37
CA LEU A 70 2.46 -7.79 -9.55
C LEU A 70 1.23 -7.39 -8.72
N LYS A 71 0.23 -8.28 -8.59
CA LYS A 71 -0.93 -8.06 -7.72
C LYS A 71 -0.52 -7.92 -6.26
N HIS A 72 0.36 -8.80 -5.77
CA HIS A 72 0.88 -8.70 -4.41
C HIS A 72 1.70 -7.43 -4.21
N SER A 73 2.55 -7.09 -5.18
CA SER A 73 3.36 -5.86 -5.13
C SER A 73 2.50 -4.60 -5.07
N TYR A 74 1.37 -4.58 -5.78
CA TYR A 74 0.37 -3.52 -5.68
C TYR A 74 -0.23 -3.40 -4.27
N PHE A 75 -0.73 -4.50 -3.70
CA PHE A 75 -1.34 -4.46 -2.37
C PHE A 75 -0.32 -4.15 -1.27
N ALA A 76 0.91 -4.66 -1.41
CA ALA A 76 2.03 -4.34 -0.53
C ALA A 76 2.38 -2.85 -0.61
N THR A 77 2.37 -2.25 -1.80
CA THR A 77 2.57 -0.80 -1.97
C THR A 77 1.51 0.00 -1.24
N ILE A 78 0.22 -0.35 -1.40
CA ILE A 78 -0.86 0.32 -0.66
C ILE A 78 -0.64 0.19 0.85
N LEU A 79 -0.32 -1.01 1.33
CA LEU A 79 -0.11 -1.25 2.74
C LEU A 79 1.07 -0.41 3.27
N LYS A 80 2.21 -0.40 2.57
CA LYS A 80 3.39 0.42 2.88
C LYS A 80 3.00 1.89 3.01
N THR A 81 2.27 2.42 2.03
CA THR A 81 1.75 3.79 2.05
C THR A 81 0.87 4.07 3.26
N LEU A 82 -0.08 3.19 3.57
CA LEU A 82 -0.98 3.36 4.71
C LEU A 82 -0.22 3.36 6.05
N VAL A 83 0.78 2.49 6.20
CA VAL A 83 1.64 2.43 7.39
C VAL A 83 2.44 3.72 7.54
N ILE A 84 3.09 4.19 6.47
CA ILE A 84 3.86 5.45 6.49
C ILE A 84 2.98 6.63 6.90
N VAL A 85 1.79 6.76 6.30
CA VAL A 85 0.88 7.87 6.62
C VAL A 85 0.39 7.80 8.06
N LYS A 86 0.07 6.61 8.56
CA LYS A 86 -0.36 6.44 9.95
C LYS A 86 0.75 6.77 10.94
N ALA A 87 1.98 6.34 10.66
CA ALA A 87 3.14 6.60 11.48
C ALA A 87 3.42 8.11 11.61
N ARG A 88 3.39 8.84 10.48
CA ARG A 88 3.56 10.30 10.47
C ARG A 88 2.53 11.03 11.33
N ASP A 89 1.29 10.54 11.39
CA ASP A 89 0.22 11.17 12.18
C ASP A 89 0.38 10.97 13.70
N LEU A 90 1.12 9.95 14.13
CA LEU A 90 1.36 9.67 15.54
C LEU A 90 2.47 10.54 16.17
N GLU A 91 3.00 11.54 15.43
CA GLU A 91 4.18 12.33 15.83
C GLU A 91 5.40 11.47 16.24
N GLU A 92 5.42 10.19 15.84
CA GLU A 92 6.61 9.37 15.77
C GLU A 92 7.46 9.88 14.59
N ASN A 93 7.93 11.13 14.69
CA ASN A 93 8.85 11.81 13.78
C ASN A 93 10.26 11.17 13.77
N ILE A 94 10.39 9.98 14.36
CA ILE A 94 11.64 9.29 14.54
C ILE A 94 11.44 7.94 13.85
N LEU A 95 12.16 7.70 12.75
CA LEU A 95 12.50 6.39 12.15
C LEU A 95 11.91 5.97 10.78
N PHE A 96 10.85 6.53 10.21
CA PHE A 96 10.31 5.96 8.95
C PHE A 96 11.07 6.30 7.67
N GLU A 97 11.96 7.30 7.68
CA GLU A 97 12.84 7.58 6.53
C GLU A 97 13.93 6.50 6.35
N LYS A 98 14.11 5.60 7.33
CA LYS A 98 15.18 4.58 7.32
C LYS A 98 14.77 3.18 7.76
N GLU A 99 13.54 2.96 8.21
CA GLU A 99 13.10 1.60 8.54
C GLU A 99 12.81 0.82 7.26
N ASP A 100 13.79 -0.01 6.89
CA ASP A 100 13.57 -1.21 6.11
C ASP A 100 12.43 -1.98 6.78
N PHE A 101 11.26 -2.00 6.16
CA PHE A 101 10.24 -2.98 6.49
C PHE A 101 10.66 -4.29 5.81
N PRO A 102 11.28 -5.24 6.53
CA PRO A 102 11.78 -6.48 5.93
C PRO A 102 10.66 -7.27 5.24
N GLU A 103 9.41 -7.11 5.70
CA GLU A 103 8.22 -7.71 5.09
C GLU A 103 7.98 -7.20 3.67
N PHE A 104 8.31 -5.94 3.37
CA PHE A 104 8.16 -5.37 2.03
C PHE A 104 9.31 -5.73 1.09
N GLU A 105 10.42 -6.28 1.59
CA GLU A 105 11.56 -6.68 0.75
C GLU A 105 11.22 -7.75 -0.28
N TYR A 106 10.17 -8.54 -0.04
CA TYR A 106 9.71 -9.60 -0.94
C TYR A 106 8.90 -9.04 -2.12
N PHE A 107 8.46 -7.80 -2.05
CA PHE A 107 7.58 -7.22 -3.05
C PHE A 107 8.31 -6.17 -3.88
N PHE A 108 7.82 -5.95 -5.09
CA PHE A 108 8.27 -4.85 -5.93
C PHE A 108 7.45 -3.59 -5.59
N CYS A 109 7.67 -3.09 -4.38
CA CYS A 109 6.99 -1.91 -3.87
C CYS A 109 7.53 -0.64 -4.54
N LEU A 110 6.66 0.36 -4.65
CA LEU A 110 7.10 1.69 -5.02
C LEU A 110 7.87 2.32 -3.85
N ASP A 111 8.96 2.96 -4.20
CA ASP A 111 9.58 3.96 -3.34
C ASP A 111 8.92 5.28 -3.66
N PHE A 112 8.55 6.01 -2.62
CA PHE A 112 7.91 7.30 -2.72
C PHE A 112 8.90 8.33 -2.21
N GLU A 113 9.11 9.38 -2.97
CA GLU A 113 9.82 10.57 -2.50
C GLU A 113 8.99 11.28 -1.42
N GLU A 114 9.62 12.12 -0.61
CA GLU A 114 8.98 12.75 0.55
C GLU A 114 7.75 13.59 0.16
N ASP A 115 7.85 14.32 -0.96
CA ASP A 115 6.79 15.14 -1.55
C ASP A 115 5.63 14.28 -2.07
N GLU A 116 5.92 13.12 -2.67
CA GLU A 116 4.89 12.15 -3.07
C GLU A 116 4.14 11.60 -1.84
N ILE A 117 4.84 11.34 -0.75
CA ILE A 117 4.20 10.90 0.51
C ILE A 117 3.35 12.03 1.10
N ASP A 118 3.77 13.29 1.01
CA ASP A 118 3.00 14.44 1.46
C ASP A 118 1.70 14.60 0.66
N GLU A 119 1.78 14.52 -0.67
CA GLU A 119 0.60 14.54 -1.55
C GLU A 119 -0.36 13.39 -1.24
N ILE A 120 0.17 12.18 -1.08
CA ILE A 120 -0.62 11.02 -0.68
C ILE A 120 -1.24 11.25 0.70
N THR A 121 -0.49 11.78 1.66
CA THR A 121 -0.99 12.09 3.01
C THR A 121 -2.15 13.07 2.95
N ILE A 122 -2.04 14.14 2.16
CA ILE A 122 -3.10 15.13 1.94
C ILE A 122 -4.31 14.49 1.29
N LEU A 123 -4.12 13.69 0.23
CA LEU A 123 -5.18 12.96 -0.45
C LEU A 123 -5.92 12.00 0.49
N LEU A 124 -5.17 11.28 1.33
CA LEU A 124 -5.75 10.31 2.26
C LEU A 124 -6.43 11.00 3.46
N LYS A 125 -5.91 12.12 3.97
CA LYS A 125 -6.56 12.94 5.02
C LYS A 125 -7.85 13.60 4.54
N ASN A 126 -7.88 14.07 3.29
CA ASN A 126 -9.08 14.65 2.68
C ASN A 126 -10.06 13.60 2.16
N SER A 127 -9.65 12.33 2.13
CA SER A 127 -10.53 11.23 1.81
C SER A 127 -11.33 10.85 3.05
N PRO A 128 -12.68 10.83 2.99
CA PRO A 128 -13.53 10.34 4.08
C PRO A 128 -13.32 8.85 4.36
N ILE A 129 -12.36 8.20 3.69
CA ILE A 129 -11.98 6.81 3.84
C ILE A 129 -10.88 6.55 4.87
N LEU A 130 -10.10 7.57 5.25
CA LEU A 130 -8.89 7.34 6.03
C LEU A 130 -8.75 8.15 7.30
N CYS A 131 -9.62 9.16 7.52
CA CYS A 131 -9.76 9.76 8.85
C CYS A 131 -9.92 8.69 9.93
N LEU A 132 -10.61 7.57 9.72
CA LEU A 132 -10.87 6.60 10.79
C LEU A 132 -9.79 5.56 11.07
N VAL A 133 -8.94 5.25 10.10
CA VAL A 133 -7.74 4.42 10.38
C VAL A 133 -6.71 5.30 11.10
N ILE A 134 -6.71 6.60 10.81
CA ILE A 134 -5.76 7.57 11.33
C ILE A 134 -6.21 8.14 12.70
N THR A 135 -7.51 8.27 13.01
CA THR A 135 -8.00 8.94 14.24
C THR A 135 -8.46 8.04 15.39
N ARG A 136 -8.03 6.76 15.49
CA ARG A 136 -8.10 6.10 16.80
C ARG A 136 -7.10 6.74 17.76
N LYS A 137 -7.49 7.86 18.37
CA LYS A 137 -6.97 8.27 19.68
C LYS A 137 -7.46 7.23 20.67
N ASN A 138 -6.52 6.51 21.30
CA ASN A 138 -6.81 5.77 22.53
C ASN A 138 -7.20 6.76 23.64
#